data_AF-A0A1F3Y9X1-F1
#
_entry.id   AF-A0A1F3Y9X1-F1
#
_cell.length_a   1.000
_cell.length_b   1.000
_cell.length_c   1.000
_cell.angle_alpha   90.00
_cell.angle_beta   90.00
_cell.angle_gamma   90.00
#
_symmetry.space_group_name_H-M   'P 1'
#
loop_
_entity.id
_entity.type
_entity.pdbx_description
1 polymer ?
#
loop_
_entity_poly.entity_id
_entity_poly.type
_entity_poly.pdbx_seq_one_letter_code
_entity_poly.pdbx_strand_id
1 'polypeptide(L)'
;MRRHWLIPSTILFVISFLVGCATPKPFQNNRAGLFDHANRTGVTQFSAKGHLARQPAGDSPVPVNIKQGTLRWPLDVVRVSSRFGQRGRHFHEGIDLKAAIGTPVYSAESGTVLYAASRIRGYGKMVVIRHAGAAKGLATIYAHNSKLLVRPGQKVKKGQKIAISGQTGKSNGPHLHFEIRSGVAAIDPEILLKQPKVTKAASLREPIQKAKPKNRARLAAVPVVSTD
;
A
#
# COMPACT_ATOMS: atom_id res chain seq x y z
N MET A 1 -8.79 -11.23 -86.35
CA MET A 1 -8.90 -10.19 -85.32
C MET A 1 -10.15 -10.43 -84.48
N ARG A 2 -10.03 -11.06 -83.30
CA ARG A 2 -11.00 -11.03 -82.18
C ARG A 2 -10.38 -11.81 -81.01
N ARG A 3 -10.03 -11.04 -79.97
CA ARG A 3 -10.06 -11.25 -78.52
C ARG A 3 -10.09 -12.71 -78.02
N HIS A 4 -9.20 -13.04 -77.07
CA HIS A 4 -9.50 -13.53 -75.71
C HIS A 4 -8.16 -13.65 -74.96
N TRP A 5 -8.01 -12.97 -73.82
CA TRP A 5 -7.01 -13.30 -72.80
C TRP A 5 -7.70 -13.23 -71.44
N LEU A 6 -7.71 -14.38 -70.76
CA LEU A 6 -8.12 -14.53 -69.37
C LEU A 6 -7.05 -13.92 -68.46
N ILE A 7 -7.48 -13.25 -67.39
CA ILE A 7 -6.69 -13.13 -66.15
C ILE A 7 -7.66 -13.37 -64.98
N PRO A 8 -7.44 -14.38 -64.12
CA PRO A 8 -8.20 -14.56 -62.89
C PRO A 8 -7.66 -13.57 -61.83
N SER A 9 -8.56 -12.77 -61.24
CA SER A 9 -8.21 -11.92 -60.09
C SER A 9 -8.32 -12.73 -58.80
N THR A 10 -7.17 -13.13 -58.31
CA THR A 10 -6.90 -13.59 -56.95
C THR A 10 -6.88 -12.39 -55.98
N ILE A 11 -7.17 -12.67 -54.70
CA ILE A 11 -6.83 -11.91 -53.48
C ILE A 11 -7.92 -10.99 -52.90
N LEU A 12 -8.53 -11.44 -51.80
CA LEU A 12 -8.47 -10.70 -50.53
C LEU A 12 -8.63 -11.67 -49.35
N PHE A 13 -7.51 -12.17 -48.83
CA PHE A 13 -7.47 -12.90 -47.56
C PHE A 13 -7.50 -11.87 -46.44
N VAL A 14 -8.59 -11.87 -45.66
CA VAL A 14 -8.75 -11.07 -44.46
C VAL A 14 -7.85 -11.65 -43.37
N ILE A 15 -6.63 -11.13 -43.23
CA ILE A 15 -5.76 -11.45 -42.10
C ILE A 15 -6.14 -10.51 -40.95
N SER A 16 -6.95 -11.05 -40.03
CA SER A 16 -7.25 -10.44 -38.74
C SER A 16 -5.98 -10.13 -37.96
N PHE A 17 -5.78 -8.85 -37.64
CA PHE A 17 -4.85 -8.41 -36.60
C PHE A 17 -5.38 -8.86 -35.23
N LEU A 18 -4.90 -10.00 -34.74
CA LEU A 18 -4.95 -10.35 -33.33
C LEU A 18 -3.90 -9.52 -32.60
N VAL A 19 -4.30 -8.33 -32.17
CA VAL A 19 -3.60 -7.58 -31.12
C VAL A 19 -3.79 -8.38 -29.83
N GLY A 20 -2.83 -9.26 -29.54
CA GLY A 20 -2.67 -9.88 -28.24
C GLY A 20 -2.25 -8.82 -27.22
N CYS A 21 -3.22 -8.06 -26.70
CA CYS A 21 -3.06 -7.38 -25.42
C CYS A 21 -2.87 -8.47 -24.36
N ALA A 22 -1.61 -8.80 -24.05
CA ALA A 22 -1.25 -9.52 -22.85
C ALA A 22 -1.69 -8.67 -21.65
N THR A 23 -2.93 -8.88 -21.22
CA THR A 23 -3.40 -8.34 -19.95
C THR A 23 -2.49 -8.94 -18.87
N PRO A 24 -1.88 -8.11 -18.00
CA PRO A 24 -1.13 -8.65 -16.87
C PRO A 24 -2.12 -9.49 -16.06
N LYS A 25 -1.87 -10.79 -15.97
CA LYS A 25 -2.64 -11.69 -15.12
C LYS A 25 -2.65 -11.05 -13.72
N PRO A 26 -3.81 -10.81 -13.10
CA PRO A 26 -3.82 -10.42 -11.70
C PRO A 26 -3.07 -11.49 -10.94
N PHE A 27 -2.03 -11.09 -10.20
CA PHE A 27 -1.25 -12.01 -9.38
C PHE A 27 -2.20 -12.57 -8.31
N GLN A 28 -2.70 -13.78 -8.55
CA GLN A 28 -3.49 -14.53 -7.58
C GLN A 28 -2.53 -15.07 -6.52
N ASN A 29 -2.43 -14.36 -5.40
CA ASN A 29 -1.75 -14.87 -4.22
C ASN A 29 -2.63 -15.96 -3.58
N ASN A 30 -2.37 -17.24 -3.89
CA ASN A 30 -3.00 -18.41 -3.27
C ASN A 30 -2.69 -18.59 -1.76
N ARG A 31 -2.37 -17.52 -1.04
CA ARG A 31 -2.43 -17.53 0.42
C ARG A 31 -3.89 -17.37 0.78
N ALA A 32 -4.49 -18.42 1.34
CA ALA A 32 -5.83 -18.41 1.94
C ALA A 32 -6.09 -17.01 2.53
N GLY A 33 -6.89 -16.24 1.78
CA GLY A 33 -6.82 -14.79 1.86
C GLY A 33 -7.32 -14.34 3.23
N LEU A 34 -6.94 -13.13 3.62
CA LEU A 34 -7.50 -12.39 4.76
C LEU A 34 -9.03 -12.54 4.91
N PHE A 35 -9.74 -12.82 3.81
CA PHE A 35 -11.19 -13.01 3.74
C PHE A 35 -11.67 -14.48 3.67
N ASP A 36 -10.80 -15.46 3.42
CA ASP A 36 -11.15 -16.88 3.55
C ASP A 36 -11.36 -17.28 5.02
N HIS A 37 -10.64 -16.64 5.96
CA HIS A 37 -10.82 -16.90 7.39
C HIS A 37 -12.07 -16.24 7.96
N ALA A 38 -12.45 -15.04 7.50
CA ALA A 38 -13.69 -14.39 7.92
C ALA A 38 -14.93 -15.21 7.48
N ASN A 39 -14.86 -15.87 6.31
CA ASN A 39 -15.92 -16.73 5.81
C ASN A 39 -15.98 -18.11 6.50
N ARG A 40 -14.85 -18.62 7.05
CA ARG A 40 -14.80 -19.90 7.77
C ARG A 40 -15.26 -19.82 9.23
N THR A 41 -15.23 -18.66 9.87
CA THR A 41 -15.56 -18.51 11.31
C THR A 41 -17.05 -18.28 11.61
N GLY A 42 -17.96 -18.47 10.64
CA GLY A 42 -19.38 -18.62 10.92
C GLY A 42 -20.03 -17.46 11.68
N VAL A 43 -19.82 -16.21 11.24
CA VAL A 43 -20.76 -15.14 11.62
C VAL A 43 -21.95 -15.26 10.69
N THR A 44 -22.81 -16.22 11.03
CA THR A 44 -24.08 -16.49 10.36
C THR A 44 -24.93 -15.23 10.42
N GLN A 45 -25.13 -14.62 9.26
CA GLN A 45 -26.19 -13.66 9.07
C GLN A 45 -27.51 -14.43 9.22
N PHE A 46 -28.18 -14.28 10.37
CA PHE A 46 -29.57 -14.70 10.49
C PHE A 46 -30.39 -13.88 9.50
N SER A 47 -30.92 -14.55 8.47
CA SER A 47 -32.08 -14.09 7.73
C SER A 47 -32.91 -15.31 7.33
N ALA A 48 -34.11 -15.37 7.89
CA ALA A 48 -35.12 -16.38 7.61
C ALA A 48 -35.62 -16.21 6.17
N LYS A 49 -35.09 -17.03 5.27
CA LYS A 49 -35.69 -17.56 4.02
C LYS A 49 -34.53 -18.13 3.21
N GLY A 50 -34.49 -19.45 3.10
CA GLY A 50 -33.42 -20.16 2.43
C GLY A 50 -33.25 -19.69 1.00
N HIS A 51 -32.03 -19.28 0.65
CA HIS A 51 -31.35 -19.53 -0.61
C HIS A 51 -29.85 -19.23 -0.38
N LEU A 52 -29.01 -20.25 -0.52
CA LEU A 52 -27.54 -20.14 -0.47
C LEU A 52 -27.06 -19.41 -1.73
N ALA A 53 -27.04 -18.08 -1.72
CA ALA A 53 -26.35 -17.33 -2.75
C ALA A 53 -24.84 -17.42 -2.50
N ARG A 54 -24.15 -18.33 -3.22
CA ARG A 54 -22.72 -18.18 -3.48
C ARG A 54 -22.53 -16.83 -4.15
N GLN A 55 -21.93 -15.86 -3.47
CA GLN A 55 -21.44 -14.66 -4.15
C GLN A 55 -20.30 -15.12 -5.08
N PRO A 56 -20.38 -14.90 -6.40
CA PRO A 56 -19.29 -15.24 -7.30
C PRO A 56 -18.06 -14.42 -6.94
N ALA A 57 -16.89 -15.06 -7.00
CA ALA A 57 -15.58 -14.44 -6.87
C ALA A 57 -15.28 -13.56 -8.11
N GLY A 58 -16.04 -12.47 -8.27
CA GLY A 58 -16.09 -11.67 -9.49
C GLY A 58 -16.25 -10.18 -9.27
N ASP A 59 -16.00 -9.67 -8.06
CA ASP A 59 -15.89 -8.22 -7.86
C ASP A 59 -14.56 -7.76 -8.45
N SER A 60 -14.58 -7.45 -9.75
CA SER A 60 -13.58 -6.58 -10.38
C SER A 60 -13.31 -5.39 -9.47
N PRO A 61 -12.05 -4.93 -9.32
CA PRO A 61 -11.71 -3.80 -8.46
C PRO A 61 -12.70 -2.67 -8.75
N VAL A 62 -13.53 -2.28 -7.77
CA VAL A 62 -14.50 -1.20 -8.00
C VAL A 62 -13.72 -0.02 -8.53
N PRO A 63 -14.13 0.58 -9.66
CA PRO A 63 -13.43 1.73 -10.22
C PRO A 63 -13.34 2.78 -9.13
N VAL A 64 -12.12 3.04 -8.68
CA VAL A 64 -11.85 3.88 -7.52
C VAL A 64 -11.96 5.32 -7.99
N ASN A 65 -13.18 5.83 -8.20
CA ASN A 65 -13.43 7.25 -8.40
C ASN A 65 -13.41 7.98 -7.04
N ILE A 66 -12.35 7.76 -6.26
CA ILE A 66 -12.14 8.38 -4.96
C ILE A 66 -11.08 9.45 -5.14
N LYS A 67 -11.42 10.71 -4.85
CA LYS A 67 -10.48 11.83 -4.98
C LYS A 67 -9.29 11.63 -4.04
N GLN A 68 -8.09 11.92 -4.53
CA GLN A 68 -6.87 11.91 -3.72
C GLN A 68 -7.05 12.82 -2.49
N GLY A 69 -6.55 12.36 -1.33
CA GLY A 69 -6.69 13.09 -0.07
C GLY A 69 -8.03 12.91 0.64
N THR A 70 -8.91 12.06 0.12
CA THR A 70 -10.11 11.60 0.85
C THR A 70 -9.71 10.92 2.16
N LEU A 71 -8.62 10.14 2.18
CA LEU A 71 -8.15 9.45 3.36
C LEU A 71 -7.08 10.25 4.11
N ARG A 72 -7.17 10.23 5.44
CA ARG A 72 -6.14 10.76 6.34
C ARG A 72 -5.02 9.73 6.52
N TRP A 73 -3.78 10.20 6.73
CA TRP A 73 -2.69 9.35 7.23
C TRP A 73 -3.03 8.71 8.58
N PRO A 74 -2.67 7.43 8.80
CA PRO A 74 -3.00 6.74 10.05
C PRO A 74 -2.11 7.15 11.24
N LEU A 75 -1.05 7.95 10.99
CA LEU A 75 -0.13 8.51 11.99
C LEU A 75 -0.06 10.03 11.82
N ASP A 76 0.31 10.74 12.89
CA ASP A 76 0.52 12.20 12.85
C ASP A 76 1.88 12.57 12.24
N VAL A 77 2.92 11.80 12.53
CA VAL A 77 4.25 11.92 11.91
C VAL A 77 4.42 10.76 10.94
N VAL A 78 4.55 11.08 9.66
CA VAL A 78 4.60 10.08 8.58
C VAL A 78 6.02 9.97 8.05
N ARG A 79 6.58 8.76 8.15
CA ARG A 79 7.82 8.36 7.46
C ARG A 79 7.62 6.97 6.88
N VAL A 80 7.48 6.88 5.57
CA VAL A 80 7.35 5.61 4.86
C VAL A 80 8.71 4.91 4.89
N SER A 81 8.82 3.79 5.61
CA SER A 81 10.01 2.94 5.57
C SER A 81 9.99 2.00 4.39
N SER A 82 8.80 1.61 3.93
CA SER A 82 8.68 0.66 2.83
C SER A 82 7.38 0.83 2.07
N ARG A 83 7.47 0.86 0.73
CA ARG A 83 6.36 1.20 -0.17
C ARG A 83 5.57 -0.03 -0.63
N PHE A 84 4.39 0.22 -1.17
CA PHE A 84 3.55 -0.77 -1.85
C PHE A 84 4.26 -1.31 -3.10
N GLY A 85 4.00 -2.57 -3.47
CA GLY A 85 4.46 -3.15 -4.72
C GLY A 85 5.49 -4.28 -4.60
N GLN A 86 6.10 -4.62 -5.73
CA GLN A 86 6.97 -5.79 -5.88
C GLN A 86 8.30 -5.63 -5.14
N ARG A 87 8.72 -6.69 -4.43
CA ARG A 87 9.99 -6.83 -3.72
C ARG A 87 10.61 -8.20 -4.01
N GLY A 88 11.40 -8.28 -5.07
CA GLY A 88 11.97 -9.56 -5.53
C GLY A 88 10.86 -10.56 -5.88
N ARG A 89 10.74 -11.65 -5.10
CA ARG A 89 9.69 -12.68 -5.26
C ARG A 89 8.44 -12.44 -4.40
N HIS A 90 8.39 -11.37 -3.62
CA HIS A 90 7.29 -11.07 -2.72
C HIS A 90 6.61 -9.76 -3.12
N PHE A 91 5.29 -9.67 -2.97
CA PHE A 91 4.54 -8.45 -3.16
C PHE A 91 4.15 -7.85 -1.81
N HIS A 92 4.30 -6.53 -1.65
CA HIS A 92 3.89 -5.81 -0.46
C HIS A 92 2.52 -5.16 -0.67
N GLU A 93 1.51 -5.64 0.06
CA GLU A 93 0.10 -5.27 -0.10
C GLU A 93 -0.27 -3.92 0.55
N GLY A 94 0.69 -3.23 1.16
CA GLY A 94 0.47 -1.94 1.82
C GLY A 94 1.70 -1.05 1.84
N ILE A 95 1.78 -0.19 2.86
CA ILE A 95 2.97 0.59 3.20
C ILE A 95 3.36 0.34 4.64
N ASP A 96 4.66 0.38 4.91
CA ASP A 96 5.20 0.34 6.26
C ASP A 96 5.59 1.75 6.68
N LEU A 97 5.04 2.20 7.80
CA LEU A 97 5.30 3.50 8.39
C LEU A 97 6.13 3.34 9.65
N LYS A 98 7.26 4.04 9.74
CA LYS A 98 8.08 4.05 10.95
C LYS A 98 7.25 4.59 12.12
N ALA A 99 7.12 3.78 13.17
CA ALA A 99 6.41 4.13 14.38
C ALA A 99 7.06 3.40 15.56
N ALA A 100 7.51 4.15 16.57
CA ALA A 100 7.95 3.54 17.82
C ALA A 100 6.77 2.80 18.47
N ILE A 101 7.04 1.77 19.27
CA ILE A 101 6.00 1.13 20.08
C ILE A 101 5.35 2.20 20.97
N GLY A 102 4.02 2.22 21.04
CA GLY A 102 3.31 3.23 21.83
C GLY A 102 2.75 4.41 21.01
N THR A 103 3.09 4.51 19.72
CA THR A 103 2.58 5.61 18.87
C THR A 103 1.08 5.45 18.61
N PRO A 104 0.26 6.49 18.80
CA PRO A 104 -1.17 6.44 18.47
C PRO A 104 -1.43 6.14 16.99
N VAL A 105 -2.39 5.24 16.72
CA VAL A 105 -2.86 4.90 15.37
C VAL A 105 -4.31 5.35 15.21
N TYR A 106 -4.60 6.03 14.10
CA TYR A 106 -5.89 6.68 13.85
C TYR A 106 -6.59 6.11 12.62
N SER A 107 -7.93 6.09 12.64
CA SER A 107 -8.73 5.72 11.48
C SER A 107 -8.56 6.72 10.34
N ALA A 108 -8.24 6.22 9.14
CA ALA A 108 -8.05 7.03 7.93
C ALA A 108 -9.34 7.74 7.47
N GLU A 109 -10.50 7.13 7.72
CA GLU A 109 -11.83 7.69 7.47
C GLU A 109 -12.87 7.06 8.42
N SER A 110 -14.05 7.65 8.50
CA SER A 110 -15.18 7.13 9.27
C SER A 110 -15.63 5.77 8.72
N GLY A 111 -16.10 4.88 9.59
CA GLY A 111 -16.44 3.53 9.19
C GLY A 111 -16.91 2.63 10.33
N THR A 112 -17.00 1.34 10.03
CA THR A 112 -17.32 0.28 10.99
C THR A 112 -16.18 -0.72 11.06
N VAL A 113 -15.77 -1.05 12.28
CA VAL A 113 -14.72 -2.06 12.52
C VAL A 113 -15.25 -3.44 12.15
N LEU A 114 -14.65 -4.06 11.14
CA LEU A 114 -14.97 -5.43 10.74
C LEU A 114 -14.21 -6.47 11.58
N TYR A 115 -12.99 -6.14 11.98
CA TYR A 115 -12.11 -7.05 12.70
C TYR A 115 -11.21 -6.27 13.66
N ALA A 116 -11.01 -6.81 14.85
CA ALA A 116 -10.06 -6.30 15.84
C ALA A 116 -9.57 -7.45 16.73
N ALA A 117 -8.52 -8.15 16.31
CA ALA A 117 -7.92 -9.27 17.04
C ALA A 117 -6.51 -9.59 16.47
N SER A 118 -5.93 -10.72 16.87
CA SER A 118 -4.57 -11.15 16.48
C SER A 118 -4.48 -12.56 15.91
N ARG A 119 -5.60 -13.08 15.38
CA ARG A 119 -5.67 -14.48 14.90
C ARG A 119 -5.19 -14.64 13.46
N ILE A 120 -4.96 -13.55 12.74
CA ILE A 120 -4.49 -13.59 11.35
C ILE A 120 -2.96 -13.65 11.35
N ARG A 121 -2.45 -14.77 10.86
CA ARG A 121 -1.00 -15.05 10.84
C ARG A 121 -0.26 -13.96 10.05
N GLY A 122 0.87 -13.51 10.60
CA GLY A 122 1.71 -12.46 10.01
C GLY A 122 1.35 -11.05 10.48
N TYR A 123 0.07 -10.69 10.57
CA TYR A 123 -0.37 -9.31 10.87
C TYR A 123 -0.26 -8.92 12.35
N GLY A 124 -0.18 -9.89 13.26
CA GLY A 124 -0.22 -9.60 14.70
C GLY A 124 -1.57 -9.00 15.10
N LYS A 125 -1.57 -8.09 16.09
CA LYS A 125 -2.80 -7.38 16.48
C LYS A 125 -3.16 -6.37 15.39
N MET A 126 -4.33 -6.55 14.80
CA MET A 126 -4.77 -5.70 13.70
C MET A 126 -6.22 -5.22 13.84
N VAL A 127 -6.50 -4.10 13.19
CA VAL A 127 -7.84 -3.56 13.00
C VAL A 127 -8.16 -3.52 11.51
N VAL A 128 -9.37 -3.92 11.14
CA VAL A 128 -9.91 -3.74 9.78
C VAL A 128 -11.15 -2.86 9.86
N ILE A 129 -11.21 -1.80 9.06
CA ILE A 129 -12.32 -0.86 9.04
C ILE A 129 -12.90 -0.81 7.64
N ARG A 130 -14.20 -1.07 7.50
CA ARG A 130 -14.96 -0.80 6.28
C ARG A 130 -15.47 0.64 6.33
N HIS A 131 -15.13 1.41 5.31
CA HIS A 131 -15.47 2.82 5.28
C HIS A 131 -16.84 3.09 4.66
N ALA A 132 -17.38 4.24 5.04
CA ALA A 132 -18.61 4.81 4.51
C ALA A 132 -18.32 6.20 3.91
N GLY A 133 -19.36 6.87 3.41
CA GLY A 133 -19.25 8.23 2.88
C GLY A 133 -18.29 8.32 1.70
N ALA A 134 -17.34 9.26 1.76
CA ALA A 134 -16.41 9.55 0.68
C ALA A 134 -15.43 8.40 0.36
N ALA A 135 -15.26 7.42 1.27
CA ALA A 135 -14.44 6.23 1.06
C ALA A 135 -15.29 4.94 1.00
N LYS A 136 -16.58 5.04 0.68
CA LYS A 136 -17.47 3.88 0.52
C LYS A 136 -16.88 2.89 -0.50
N GLY A 137 -16.92 1.61 -0.15
CA GLY A 137 -16.33 0.53 -0.96
C GLY A 137 -14.88 0.21 -0.63
N LEU A 138 -14.21 1.05 0.18
CA LEU A 138 -12.87 0.80 0.67
C LEU A 138 -12.86 0.19 2.07
N ALA A 139 -11.85 -0.63 2.32
CA ALA A 139 -11.45 -1.06 3.66
C ALA A 139 -10.01 -0.65 3.94
N THR A 140 -9.69 -0.39 5.20
CA THR A 140 -8.31 -0.15 5.64
C THR A 140 -7.89 -1.14 6.70
N ILE A 141 -6.60 -1.47 6.69
CA ILE A 141 -5.97 -2.41 7.61
C ILE A 141 -4.86 -1.70 8.37
N TYR A 142 -4.80 -1.95 9.68
CA TYR A 142 -3.80 -1.40 10.59
C TYR A 142 -3.21 -2.55 11.37
N ALA A 143 -1.96 -2.93 11.14
CA ALA A 143 -1.37 -4.14 11.70
C ALA A 143 -0.12 -3.89 12.57
N HIS A 144 0.41 -4.97 13.15
CA HIS A 144 1.56 -4.98 14.07
C HIS A 144 1.37 -4.16 15.35
N ASN A 145 0.13 -3.87 15.74
CA ASN A 145 -0.17 -3.04 16.91
C ASN A 145 0.25 -3.71 18.23
N SER A 146 0.53 -2.92 19.26
CA SER A 146 0.74 -3.41 20.63
C SER A 146 -0.59 -3.54 21.40
N LYS A 147 -1.54 -2.62 21.15
CA LYS A 147 -2.86 -2.58 21.79
C LYS A 147 -3.94 -2.15 20.80
N LEU A 148 -5.11 -2.78 20.90
CA LEU A 148 -6.32 -2.39 20.16
C LEU A 148 -7.25 -1.61 21.11
N LEU A 149 -7.84 -0.51 20.63
CA LEU A 149 -8.73 0.37 21.41
C LEU A 149 -10.18 0.30 20.93
N VAL A 150 -10.46 -0.60 20.00
CA VAL A 150 -11.78 -0.79 19.38
C VAL A 150 -12.10 -2.26 19.26
N ARG A 151 -13.38 -2.57 19.03
CA ARG A 151 -13.92 -3.94 18.88
C ARG A 151 -14.74 -4.10 17.60
N PRO A 152 -14.93 -5.33 17.09
CA PRO A 152 -15.78 -5.57 15.92
C PRO A 152 -17.20 -4.99 16.11
N GLY A 153 -17.78 -4.48 15.03
CA GLY A 153 -19.09 -3.82 15.01
C GLY A 153 -19.07 -2.35 15.47
N GLN A 154 -18.00 -1.87 16.10
CA GLN A 154 -17.91 -0.48 16.57
C GLN A 154 -17.85 0.49 15.39
N LYS A 155 -18.64 1.57 15.45
CA LYS A 155 -18.50 2.72 14.55
C LYS A 155 -17.36 3.62 15.01
N VAL A 156 -16.57 4.10 14.07
CA VAL A 156 -15.44 5.00 14.32
C VAL A 156 -15.51 6.22 13.40
N LYS A 157 -15.02 7.35 13.89
CA LYS A 157 -14.91 8.59 13.11
C LYS A 157 -13.53 8.69 12.45
N LYS A 158 -13.43 9.46 11.37
CA LYS A 158 -12.14 9.87 10.80
C LYS A 158 -11.26 10.51 11.86
N GLY A 159 -10.00 10.07 11.93
CA GLY A 159 -9.05 10.58 12.93
C GLY A 159 -9.30 10.07 14.36
N GLN A 160 -10.27 9.18 14.58
CA GLN A 160 -10.42 8.55 15.89
C GLN A 160 -9.24 7.62 16.15
N LYS A 161 -8.69 7.67 17.36
CA LYS A 161 -7.64 6.73 17.82
C LYS A 161 -8.24 5.33 17.94
N ILE A 162 -7.66 4.36 17.25
CA ILE A 162 -8.18 2.99 17.16
C ILE A 162 -7.22 1.94 17.72
N ALA A 163 -5.92 2.24 17.77
CA ALA A 163 -4.91 1.32 18.24
C ALA A 163 -3.66 2.08 18.71
N ILE A 164 -2.71 1.34 19.25
CA ILE A 164 -1.36 1.78 19.61
C ILE A 164 -0.38 0.91 18.83
N SER A 165 0.55 1.52 18.10
CA SER A 165 1.55 0.82 17.29
C SER A 165 2.42 -0.10 18.14
N GLY A 166 3.04 -1.08 17.50
CA GLY A 166 3.87 -2.07 18.18
C GLY A 166 4.79 -2.80 17.22
N GLN A 167 5.04 -4.07 17.55
CA GLN A 167 5.84 -5.01 16.76
C GLN A 167 5.26 -6.44 16.88
N THR A 168 3.94 -6.58 16.92
CA THR A 168 3.33 -7.92 17.03
C THR A 168 3.27 -8.62 15.68
N GLY A 169 3.24 -9.96 15.67
CA GLY A 169 3.20 -10.74 14.43
C GLY A 169 4.56 -10.85 13.75
N LYS A 170 4.57 -10.96 12.42
CA LYS A 170 5.82 -11.06 11.64
C LYS A 170 6.31 -9.66 11.30
N SER A 171 7.21 -9.13 12.11
CA SER A 171 7.75 -7.78 11.95
C SER A 171 9.23 -7.73 12.35
N ASN A 172 10.07 -7.09 11.51
CA ASN A 172 11.51 -6.96 11.74
C ASN A 172 11.87 -5.78 12.67
N GLY A 173 10.90 -4.97 13.06
CA GLY A 173 11.10 -3.80 13.93
C GLY A 173 9.82 -2.99 14.11
N PRO A 174 9.75 -2.06 15.08
CA PRO A 174 8.54 -1.28 15.34
C PRO A 174 8.11 -0.45 14.12
N HIS A 175 6.90 -0.73 13.62
CA HIS A 175 6.28 0.00 12.52
C HIS A 175 4.76 -0.23 12.53
N LEU A 176 4.05 0.60 11.77
CA LEU A 176 2.67 0.34 11.39
C LEU A 176 2.64 -0.15 9.95
N HIS A 177 2.09 -1.34 9.73
CA HIS A 177 1.73 -1.80 8.40
C HIS A 177 0.30 -1.35 8.08
N PHE A 178 0.16 -0.58 7.01
CA PHE A 178 -1.10 0.05 6.60
C PHE A 178 -1.47 -0.35 5.18
N GLU A 179 -2.70 -0.81 4.99
CA GLU A 179 -3.21 -1.16 3.66
C GLU A 179 -4.54 -0.47 3.36
N ILE A 180 -4.79 -0.29 2.07
CA ILE A 180 -6.11 0.07 1.53
C ILE A 180 -6.54 -1.05 0.60
N ARG A 181 -7.78 -1.51 0.75
CA ARG A 181 -8.36 -2.56 -0.08
C ARG A 181 -9.68 -2.13 -0.70
N SER A 182 -9.91 -2.58 -1.92
CA SER A 182 -11.16 -2.53 -2.66
C SER A 182 -11.60 -3.98 -2.91
N GLY A 183 -12.57 -4.45 -2.12
CA GLY A 183 -12.85 -5.88 -2.03
C GLY A 183 -11.61 -6.67 -1.59
N VAL A 184 -11.18 -7.63 -2.41
CA VAL A 184 -9.98 -8.45 -2.17
C VAL A 184 -8.68 -7.80 -2.67
N ALA A 185 -8.78 -6.79 -3.55
CA ALA A 185 -7.63 -6.18 -4.19
C ALA A 185 -6.97 -5.13 -3.28
N ALA A 186 -5.64 -5.20 -3.16
CA ALA A 186 -4.85 -4.18 -2.48
C ALA A 186 -4.57 -3.01 -3.44
N ILE A 187 -4.71 -1.79 -2.93
CA ILE A 187 -4.46 -0.53 -3.65
C ILE A 187 -3.27 0.15 -3.00
N ASP A 188 -2.39 0.76 -3.81
CA ASP A 188 -1.31 1.60 -3.31
C ASP A 188 -1.88 2.72 -2.41
N PRO A 189 -1.56 2.73 -1.09
CA PRO A 189 -2.11 3.73 -0.21
C PRO A 189 -1.73 5.17 -0.58
N GLU A 190 -0.56 5.39 -1.19
CA GLU A 190 -0.04 6.73 -1.44
C GLU A 190 -0.85 7.52 -2.49
N ILE A 191 -1.63 6.84 -3.35
CA ILE A 191 -2.49 7.50 -4.33
C ILE A 191 -3.77 8.09 -3.70
N LEU A 192 -4.22 7.57 -2.56
CA LEU A 192 -5.46 8.00 -1.90
C LEU A 192 -5.23 8.85 -0.65
N LEU A 193 -4.04 8.76 -0.06
CA LEU A 193 -3.65 9.54 1.10
C LEU A 193 -3.30 10.98 0.72
N LYS A 194 -3.67 11.93 1.58
CA LYS A 194 -3.35 13.35 1.38
C LYS A 194 -1.84 13.54 1.50
N GLN A 195 -1.15 13.74 0.39
CA GLN A 195 0.30 14.00 0.42
C GLN A 195 0.59 15.24 1.30
N PRO A 196 1.58 15.19 2.21
CA PRO A 196 2.03 16.39 2.88
C PRO A 196 2.49 17.39 1.80
N LYS A 197 2.08 18.66 1.92
CA LYS A 197 2.53 19.70 0.97
C LYS A 197 4.06 19.71 1.00
N VAL A 198 4.70 19.25 -0.07
CA VAL A 198 6.14 19.43 -0.24
C VAL A 198 6.33 20.92 -0.50
N THR A 199 6.59 21.69 0.55
CA THR A 199 7.07 23.05 0.39
C THR A 199 8.44 22.96 -0.27
N LYS A 200 8.60 23.58 -1.44
CA LYS A 200 9.78 23.60 -2.32
C LYS A 200 11.11 23.92 -1.60
N ALA A 201 11.06 24.44 -0.37
CA ALA A 201 12.22 24.73 0.47
C ALA A 201 13.04 23.49 0.89
N ALA A 202 12.45 22.29 0.92
CA ALA A 202 13.18 21.08 1.34
C ALA A 202 14.04 20.44 0.24
N SER A 203 13.88 20.84 -1.03
CA SER A 203 14.64 20.28 -2.17
C SER A 203 15.86 21.12 -2.57
N LEU A 204 16.23 22.16 -1.82
CA LEU A 204 17.37 23.04 -2.11
C LEU A 204 18.62 22.78 -1.24
N ARG A 205 18.69 21.68 -0.51
CA ARG A 205 19.95 21.28 0.13
C ARG A 205 20.80 20.50 -0.87
N GLU A 206 21.53 21.27 -1.68
CA GLU A 206 22.63 20.83 -2.54
C GLU A 206 23.66 19.95 -1.78
N PRO A 207 24.38 19.07 -2.49
CA PRO A 207 25.34 18.14 -1.90
C PRO A 207 26.55 18.91 -1.38
N ILE A 208 26.87 18.76 -0.10
CA ILE A 208 28.17 19.21 0.43
C ILE A 208 29.24 18.24 -0.09
N GLN A 209 29.72 18.45 -1.31
CA GLN A 209 31.06 18.07 -1.72
C GLN A 209 32.03 18.91 -0.88
N LYS A 210 32.58 18.36 0.20
CA LYS A 210 33.72 18.99 0.86
C LYS A 210 34.96 18.79 -0.01
N ALA A 211 35.27 19.81 -0.80
CA ALA A 211 36.55 19.97 -1.45
C ALA A 211 37.69 19.87 -0.43
N LYS A 212 38.69 19.05 -0.75
CA LYS A 212 39.97 18.93 -0.03
C LYS A 212 40.80 20.20 -0.29
N PRO A 213 41.22 20.98 0.71
CA PRO A 213 42.06 22.14 0.45
C PRO A 213 43.47 21.68 0.05
N LYS A 214 43.89 22.06 -1.17
CA LYS A 214 45.28 21.99 -1.63
C LYS A 214 46.03 23.21 -1.11
N ASN A 215 47.19 22.94 -0.50
CA ASN A 215 48.36 23.80 -0.30
C ASN A 215 48.20 25.16 0.43
N ARG A 216 48.83 25.24 1.60
CA ARG A 216 49.64 26.39 2.05
C ARG A 216 50.95 25.81 2.60
N ALA A 217 52.05 25.97 1.87
CA ALA A 217 52.95 27.12 1.90
C ALA A 217 54.16 26.81 2.80
N ARG A 218 55.31 26.75 2.13
CA ARG A 218 56.66 26.56 2.62
C ARG A 218 56.98 27.62 3.67
N LEU A 219 57.32 27.25 4.90
CA LEU A 219 58.01 28.14 5.84
C LEU A 219 59.43 27.61 6.07
N ALA A 220 60.38 28.51 5.90
CA ALA A 220 61.80 28.27 5.83
C ALA A 220 62.44 27.99 7.21
N ALA A 221 63.70 27.55 7.13
CA ALA A 221 64.59 27.11 8.19
C ALA A 221 64.78 28.09 9.36
N VAL A 222 65.04 27.51 10.54
CA VAL A 222 65.69 28.16 11.69
C VAL A 222 67.00 27.39 11.95
N PRO A 223 68.17 28.05 12.00
CA PRO A 223 69.42 27.38 12.35
C PRO A 223 69.50 27.14 13.85
N VAL A 224 69.93 25.94 14.24
CA VAL A 224 70.25 25.57 15.62
C VAL A 224 71.68 26.03 15.91
N VAL A 225 71.84 26.96 16.85
CA VAL A 225 73.11 27.27 17.49
C VAL A 225 73.35 26.21 18.57
N SER A 226 74.43 25.45 18.45
CA SER A 226 74.92 24.57 19.52
C SER A 226 75.86 25.36 20.44
N THR A 227 75.53 25.41 21.73
CA THR A 227 76.52 25.63 22.79
C THR A 227 76.84 24.26 23.39
N ASP A 228 78.05 23.79 23.11
CA ASP A 228 79.02 23.15 24.04
C ASP A 228 80.18 22.53 23.23
#